data_AF-A0A0F9BAK6-F1
#
_entry.id   AF-A0A0F9BAK6-F1
#
_cell.length_a   1.000
_cell.length_b   1.000
_cell.length_c   1.000
_cell.angle_alpha   90.00
_cell.angle_beta   90.00
_cell.angle_gamma   90.00
#
_symmetry.space_group_name_H-M   'P 1'
#
loop_
_entity.id
_entity.type
_entity.pdbx_description
1 polymer ?
#
loop_
_entity_poly.entity_id
_entity_poly.type
_entity_poly.pdbx_seq_one_letter_code
_entity_poly.pdbx_strand_id
1 'polypeptide(L)'
;MTVQDVISETTFVGNGATTSFPFSFRTDQISWLTLSYLVNFDEIILNGDQDTTPGGTVEYLVAPPVDQQITLFRNVPLTQALDYFRYGPFDSQSHEQALDKLTMALQDRDRNTAQKSKSITIEQPTNVEDVSMFFTPVALTISEMRAVLRGSTSPSVSWTIRFGPDRNGVGTEIVTGGTTTINITTGDDVTVLDNAVIPADSFIWLETSAKSGTVNALHITIRYTEVLP
;
A
#
# COMPACT_ATOMS: atom_id res chain seq x y z
N MET A 1 21.70 -16.83 -14.07
CA MET A 1 20.87 -16.11 -15.06
C MET A 1 20.28 -14.87 -14.38
N THR A 2 20.00 -13.76 -15.08
CA THR A 2 19.69 -12.46 -14.47
C THR A 2 18.22 -12.30 -14.06
N VAL A 3 17.95 -11.58 -12.96
CA VAL A 3 16.60 -11.13 -12.59
C VAL A 3 16.10 -10.03 -13.53
N GLN A 4 14.99 -10.26 -14.24
CA GLN A 4 14.39 -9.29 -15.18
C GLN A 4 12.94 -8.91 -14.83
N ASP A 5 12.20 -9.80 -14.17
CA ASP A 5 10.85 -9.48 -13.68
C ASP A 5 10.93 -8.54 -12.48
N VAL A 6 10.06 -7.53 -12.46
CA VAL A 6 9.95 -6.51 -11.40
C VAL A 6 8.78 -6.80 -10.45
N ILE A 7 7.88 -7.71 -10.82
CA ILE A 7 6.78 -8.14 -9.96
C ILE A 7 7.37 -8.98 -8.82
N SER A 8 7.02 -8.65 -7.58
CA SER A 8 7.45 -9.36 -6.37
C SER A 8 6.30 -9.71 -5.43
N GLU A 9 5.06 -9.58 -5.90
CA GLU A 9 3.84 -9.85 -5.14
C GLU A 9 2.75 -10.41 -6.07
N THR A 10 1.88 -11.24 -5.50
CA THR A 10 0.61 -11.61 -6.10
C THR A 10 -0.47 -11.69 -5.03
N THR A 11 -1.71 -11.40 -5.41
CA THR A 11 -2.87 -11.52 -4.53
C THR A 11 -3.94 -12.40 -5.18
N PHE A 12 -4.47 -13.33 -4.39
CA PHE A 12 -5.59 -14.20 -4.75
C PHE A 12 -6.79 -13.92 -3.85
N VAL A 13 -7.95 -14.35 -4.31
CA VAL A 13 -9.20 -14.34 -3.54
C VAL A 13 -9.69 -15.78 -3.42
N GLY A 14 -9.90 -16.23 -2.18
CA GLY A 14 -10.43 -17.54 -1.87
C GLY A 14 -11.86 -17.71 -2.40
N ASN A 15 -12.20 -18.94 -2.77
CA ASN A 15 -13.52 -19.32 -3.27
C ASN A 15 -14.13 -20.49 -2.48
N GLY A 16 -13.50 -20.93 -1.39
CA GLY A 16 -13.92 -22.07 -0.59
C GLY A 16 -13.71 -23.45 -1.24
N ALA A 17 -13.04 -23.54 -2.40
CA ALA A 17 -12.83 -24.79 -3.12
C ALA A 17 -11.38 -25.02 -3.59
N THR A 18 -10.69 -23.97 -4.07
CA THR A 18 -9.32 -24.05 -4.55
C THR A 18 -8.34 -24.06 -3.38
N THR A 19 -7.41 -25.01 -3.39
CA THR A 19 -6.33 -25.14 -2.38
C THR A 19 -4.96 -24.74 -2.90
N SER A 20 -4.79 -24.68 -4.22
CA SER A 20 -3.52 -24.48 -4.91
C SER A 20 -3.49 -23.12 -5.61
N PHE A 21 -2.52 -22.27 -5.27
CA PHE A 21 -2.42 -20.90 -5.76
C PHE A 21 -1.02 -20.65 -6.36
N PRO A 22 -0.89 -20.67 -7.72
CA PRO A 22 0.40 -20.51 -8.38
C PRO A 22 0.84 -19.05 -8.46
N PHE A 23 2.13 -18.79 -8.23
CA PHE A 23 2.78 -17.49 -8.41
C PHE A 23 3.97 -17.61 -9.38
N SER A 24 4.36 -16.51 -10.02
CA SER A 24 5.32 -16.52 -11.14
C SER A 24 6.58 -15.68 -10.94
N PHE A 25 6.71 -14.95 -9.83
CA PHE A 25 7.91 -14.14 -9.58
C PHE A 25 9.04 -14.97 -8.99
N ARG A 26 10.29 -14.65 -9.35
CA ARG A 26 11.49 -15.37 -8.89
C ARG A 26 11.71 -15.21 -7.38
N THR A 27 12.06 -16.28 -6.69
CA THR A 27 12.63 -16.25 -5.35
C THR A 27 13.56 -17.44 -5.15
N ASP A 28 14.79 -17.22 -4.71
CA ASP A 28 15.74 -18.34 -4.61
C ASP A 28 15.53 -19.16 -3.33
N GLN A 29 14.76 -18.66 -2.35
CA GLN A 29 14.49 -19.34 -1.08
C GLN A 29 13.03 -19.13 -0.63
N ILE A 30 12.41 -20.17 -0.10
CA ILE A 30 11.06 -20.09 0.49
C ILE A 30 11.05 -19.14 1.70
N SER A 31 12.16 -19.08 2.45
CA SER A 31 12.30 -18.18 3.61
C SER A 31 12.27 -16.69 3.27
N TRP A 32 12.37 -16.33 1.98
CA TRP A 32 12.23 -14.96 1.51
C TRP A 32 10.78 -14.61 1.16
N LEU A 33 9.84 -15.54 1.32
CA LEU A 33 8.43 -15.30 1.05
C LEU A 33 7.68 -14.99 2.34
N THR A 34 6.67 -14.13 2.24
CA THR A 34 5.71 -13.85 3.31
C THR A 34 4.29 -14.00 2.78
N LEU A 35 3.44 -14.69 3.55
CA LEU A 35 2.05 -14.98 3.20
C LEU A 35 1.11 -14.32 4.23
N SER A 36 0.08 -13.61 3.76
CA SER A 36 -0.83 -12.87 4.64
C SER A 36 -1.87 -13.75 5.35
N TYR A 37 -2.25 -14.88 4.77
CA TYR A 37 -3.27 -15.78 5.32
C TYR A 37 -2.68 -17.17 5.62
N LEU A 38 -2.56 -17.51 6.90
CA LEU A 38 -1.89 -18.74 7.36
C LEU A 38 -2.84 -19.81 7.90
N VAL A 39 -4.15 -19.55 7.91
CA VAL A 39 -5.13 -20.52 8.43
C VAL A 39 -5.23 -21.69 7.45
N ASN A 40 -5.05 -22.92 7.94
CA ASN A 40 -4.99 -24.16 7.14
C ASN A 40 -3.93 -24.13 6.03
N PHE A 41 -2.91 -23.28 6.16
CA PHE A 41 -1.76 -23.29 5.27
C PHE A 41 -1.01 -24.63 5.39
N ASP A 42 -0.57 -25.16 4.25
CA ASP A 42 0.25 -26.37 4.20
C ASP A 42 1.73 -25.99 3.98
N GLU A 43 2.07 -25.62 2.75
CA GLU A 43 3.43 -25.29 2.36
C GLU A 43 3.48 -24.36 1.12
N ILE A 44 4.70 -23.91 0.81
CA ILE A 44 5.02 -23.26 -0.46
C ILE A 44 6.04 -24.13 -1.18
N ILE A 45 5.73 -24.48 -2.42
CA ILE A 45 6.58 -25.30 -3.27
C ILE A 45 7.13 -24.42 -4.39
N LEU A 46 8.45 -24.24 -4.43
CA LEU A 46 9.10 -23.54 -5.55
C LEU A 46 9.17 -24.44 -6.77
N ASN A 47 9.07 -23.84 -7.95
CA ASN A 47 9.45 -24.51 -9.19
C ASN A 47 10.92 -24.93 -9.09
N GLY A 48 11.24 -26.12 -9.63
CA GLY A 48 12.56 -26.74 -9.49
C GLY A 48 13.70 -25.92 -10.11
N ASP A 49 13.38 -25.05 -11.07
CA ASP A 49 14.31 -24.10 -11.65
C ASP A 49 13.71 -22.70 -11.65
N GLN A 50 14.20 -21.86 -10.72
CA GLN A 50 13.82 -20.45 -10.58
C GLN A 50 14.36 -19.56 -11.70
N ASP A 51 15.24 -20.10 -12.55
CA ASP A 51 15.83 -19.39 -13.65
C ASP A 51 14.96 -19.53 -14.91
N THR A 52 14.62 -20.76 -15.28
CA THR A 52 13.81 -21.02 -16.48
C THR A 52 12.31 -20.95 -16.24
N THR A 53 11.87 -21.24 -15.00
CA THR A 53 10.45 -21.23 -14.60
C THR A 53 10.29 -20.58 -13.23
N PRO A 54 10.46 -19.25 -13.12
CA PRO A 54 10.36 -18.57 -11.84
C PRO A 54 9.02 -18.80 -11.15
N GLY A 55 9.00 -18.75 -9.81
CA GLY A 55 7.79 -18.85 -9.00
C GLY A 55 7.55 -20.23 -8.40
N GLY A 56 6.29 -20.57 -8.17
CA GLY A 56 5.93 -21.77 -7.43
C GLY A 56 4.45 -21.79 -7.11
N THR A 57 4.07 -22.56 -6.08
CA THR A 57 2.68 -22.75 -5.68
C THR A 57 2.54 -22.65 -4.17
N VAL A 58 1.54 -21.90 -3.71
CA VAL A 58 1.08 -21.90 -2.31
C VAL A 58 -0.02 -22.94 -2.17
N GLU A 59 0.12 -23.84 -1.21
CA GLU A 59 -0.83 -24.92 -0.95
C GLU A 59 -1.52 -24.76 0.42
N TYR A 60 -2.80 -25.09 0.46
CA TYR A 60 -3.62 -25.13 1.67
C TYR A 60 -4.19 -26.53 1.91
N LEU A 61 -4.20 -26.96 3.18
CA LEU A 61 -4.86 -28.19 3.61
C LEU A 61 -6.39 -28.13 3.45
N VAL A 62 -6.94 -26.92 3.59
CA VAL A 62 -8.35 -26.62 3.43
C VAL A 62 -8.49 -25.32 2.66
N ALA A 63 -9.34 -25.31 1.64
CA ALA A 63 -9.53 -24.16 0.77
C ALA A 63 -9.90 -22.90 1.58
N PRO A 64 -9.20 -21.77 1.36
CA PRO A 64 -9.55 -20.50 1.96
C PRO A 64 -11.01 -20.10 1.64
N PRO A 65 -11.77 -19.53 2.59
CA PRO A 65 -13.18 -19.16 2.40
C PRO A 65 -13.40 -18.21 1.23
N VAL A 66 -14.66 -18.09 0.79
CA VAL A 66 -15.06 -17.09 -0.20
C VAL A 66 -14.67 -15.68 0.27
N ASP A 67 -14.18 -14.87 -0.67
CA ASP A 67 -13.73 -13.48 -0.46
C ASP A 67 -12.51 -13.32 0.47
N GLN A 68 -11.89 -14.41 0.92
CA GLN A 68 -10.66 -14.34 1.73
C GLN A 68 -9.48 -13.91 0.85
N GLN A 69 -8.92 -12.75 1.13
CA GLN A 69 -7.71 -12.28 0.45
C GLN A 69 -6.47 -13.05 0.91
N ILE A 70 -5.65 -13.49 -0.04
CA ILE A 70 -4.39 -14.19 0.17
C ILE A 70 -3.32 -13.44 -0.62
N THR A 71 -2.38 -12.82 0.08
CA THR A 71 -1.31 -12.06 -0.55
C THR A 71 0.02 -12.72 -0.24
N LEU A 72 0.75 -13.05 -1.30
CA LEU A 72 2.09 -13.59 -1.24
C LEU A 72 3.05 -12.54 -1.80
N PHE A 73 4.08 -12.19 -1.05
CA PHE A 73 5.12 -11.29 -1.51
C PHE A 73 6.52 -11.74 -1.11
N ARG A 74 7.50 -11.30 -1.89
CA ARG A 74 8.92 -11.50 -1.63
C ARG A 74 9.46 -10.42 -0.68
N ASN A 75 10.35 -10.85 0.21
CA ASN A 75 11.06 -10.04 1.19
C ASN A 75 12.47 -10.60 1.37
N VAL A 76 13.35 -10.31 0.42
CA VAL A 76 14.75 -10.78 0.44
C VAL A 76 15.52 -10.16 1.62
N PRO A 77 16.24 -10.96 2.42
CA PRO A 77 17.10 -10.45 3.49
C PRO A 77 18.19 -9.52 2.96
N LEU A 78 18.28 -8.32 3.55
CA LEU A 78 19.27 -7.29 3.23
C LEU A 78 20.67 -7.60 3.80
N THR A 79 21.20 -8.77 3.47
CA THR A 79 22.50 -9.26 3.93
C THR A 79 23.39 -9.63 2.74
N GLN A 80 24.68 -9.32 2.84
CA GLN A 80 25.69 -9.79 1.91
C GLN A 80 26.46 -10.93 2.57
N ALA A 81 26.27 -12.16 2.11
CA ALA A 81 26.94 -13.35 2.65
C ALA A 81 28.14 -13.83 1.81
N LEU A 82 28.28 -13.32 0.58
CA LEU A 82 29.37 -13.70 -0.31
C LEU A 82 30.69 -13.04 0.15
N ASP A 83 31.68 -13.88 0.44
CA ASP A 83 33.06 -13.48 0.72
C ASP A 83 33.99 -14.07 -0.33
N TYR A 84 34.86 -13.25 -0.92
CA TYR A 84 35.82 -13.68 -1.93
C TYR A 84 37.17 -13.98 -1.29
N PHE A 85 37.74 -15.13 -1.62
CA PHE A 85 39.13 -15.42 -1.28
C PHE A 85 40.07 -14.52 -2.07
N ARG A 86 40.99 -13.87 -1.36
CA ARG A 86 42.03 -13.07 -2.00
C ARG A 86 42.91 -13.95 -2.89
N TYR A 87 43.13 -13.50 -4.12
CA TYR A 87 43.91 -14.21 -5.15
C TYR A 87 43.33 -15.57 -5.59
N GLY A 88 42.11 -15.89 -5.16
CA GLY A 88 41.37 -17.03 -5.68
C GLY A 88 40.84 -16.78 -7.10
N PRO A 89 40.53 -17.84 -7.86
CA PRO A 89 39.80 -17.69 -9.11
C PRO A 89 38.44 -17.02 -8.86
N PHE A 90 38.02 -16.16 -9.78
CA PHE A 90 36.73 -15.49 -9.71
C PHE A 90 35.62 -16.45 -10.15
N ASP A 91 34.77 -16.86 -9.21
CA ASP A 91 33.55 -17.59 -9.54
C ASP A 91 32.46 -16.59 -9.96
N SER A 92 32.26 -16.51 -11.28
CA SER A 92 31.23 -15.65 -11.86
C SER A 92 29.82 -16.04 -11.44
N GLN A 93 29.56 -17.31 -11.12
CA GLN A 93 28.23 -17.77 -10.71
C GLN A 93 27.88 -17.20 -9.33
N SER A 94 28.78 -17.35 -8.35
CA SER A 94 28.60 -16.74 -7.03
C SER A 94 28.45 -15.22 -7.10
N HIS A 95 29.20 -14.56 -7.99
CA HIS A 95 29.06 -13.12 -8.20
C HIS A 95 27.68 -12.73 -8.69
N GLU A 96 27.20 -13.42 -9.72
CA GLU A 96 25.89 -13.15 -10.29
C GLU A 96 24.78 -13.38 -9.27
N GLN A 97 24.81 -14.49 -8.52
CA GLN A 97 23.83 -14.77 -7.47
C GLN A 97 23.76 -13.64 -6.42
N ALA A 98 24.92 -13.05 -6.07
CA ALA A 98 24.94 -11.90 -5.17
C ALA A 98 24.33 -10.64 -5.80
N LEU A 99 24.57 -10.39 -7.09
CA LEU A 99 23.96 -9.26 -7.81
C LEU A 99 22.44 -9.44 -8.00
N ASP A 100 21.99 -10.64 -8.32
CA ASP A 100 20.57 -10.98 -8.42
C ASP A 100 19.87 -10.79 -7.08
N LYS A 101 20.47 -11.27 -5.98
CA LYS A 101 19.94 -11.07 -4.63
C LYS A 101 19.79 -9.58 -4.30
N LEU A 102 20.80 -8.77 -4.63
CA LEU A 102 20.73 -7.32 -4.43
C LEU A 102 19.65 -6.67 -5.31
N THR A 103 19.50 -7.13 -6.54
CA THR A 103 18.46 -6.64 -7.47
C THR A 103 17.07 -6.96 -6.93
N MET A 104 16.83 -8.20 -6.48
CA MET A 104 15.57 -8.58 -5.85
C MET A 104 15.31 -7.80 -4.57
N ALA A 105 16.32 -7.60 -3.73
CA ALA A 105 16.20 -6.79 -2.51
C ALA A 105 15.81 -5.33 -2.80
N LEU A 106 16.31 -4.75 -3.91
CA LEU A 106 15.92 -3.42 -4.35
C LEU A 106 14.48 -3.40 -4.88
N GLN A 107 14.10 -4.36 -5.71
CA GLN A 107 12.71 -4.52 -6.17
C GLN A 107 11.73 -4.67 -5.00
N ASP A 108 12.10 -5.44 -3.98
CA ASP A 108 11.28 -5.65 -2.78
C ASP A 108 11.20 -4.35 -1.95
N ARG A 109 12.29 -3.59 -1.87
CA ARG A 109 12.32 -2.27 -1.22
C ARG A 109 11.40 -1.28 -1.93
N ASP A 110 11.41 -1.26 -3.25
CA ASP A 110 10.55 -0.39 -4.06
C ASP A 110 9.09 -0.83 -3.99
N ARG A 111 8.82 -2.15 -4.00
CA ARG A 111 7.49 -2.69 -3.69
C ARG A 111 7.03 -2.28 -2.29
N ASN A 112 7.95 -2.24 -1.34
CA ASN A 112 7.71 -1.75 0.02
C ASN A 112 7.75 -0.22 0.12
N THR A 113 7.59 0.54 -0.99
CA THR A 113 7.38 1.99 -0.96
C THR A 113 6.23 2.24 0.00
N ALA A 114 6.61 2.65 1.20
CA ALA A 114 5.75 2.58 2.36
C ALA A 114 4.46 3.33 2.09
N GLN A 115 3.33 2.77 2.51
CA GLN A 115 2.11 3.55 2.64
C GLN A 115 2.44 4.76 3.52
N LYS A 116 2.47 5.94 2.91
CA LYS A 116 2.74 7.21 3.59
C LYS A 116 1.43 7.75 4.12
N SER A 117 1.52 8.62 5.10
CA SER A 117 0.36 9.33 5.60
C SER A 117 0.64 10.81 5.81
N LYS A 118 -0.40 11.61 5.60
CA LYS A 118 -0.45 13.03 5.95
C LYS A 118 -1.76 13.29 6.68
N SER A 119 -1.69 14.14 7.70
CA SER A 119 -2.85 14.43 8.52
C SER A 119 -3.02 15.92 8.71
N ILE A 120 -4.28 16.34 8.89
CA ILE A 120 -4.65 17.69 9.28
C ILE A 120 -5.63 17.60 10.44
N THR A 121 -5.51 18.54 11.37
CA THR A 121 -6.48 18.74 12.46
C THR A 121 -7.00 20.15 12.38
N ILE A 122 -8.33 20.29 12.32
CA ILE A 122 -9.02 21.55 12.49
C ILE A 122 -9.61 21.55 13.90
N GLU A 123 -9.13 22.45 14.75
CA GLU A 123 -9.74 22.71 16.04
C GLU A 123 -10.98 23.59 15.84
N GLN A 124 -12.06 23.23 16.51
CA GLN A 124 -13.37 23.90 16.44
C GLN A 124 -13.87 24.12 15.00
N PRO A 125 -13.97 23.06 14.18
CA PRO A 125 -14.37 23.21 12.78
C PRO A 125 -15.75 23.86 12.66
N THR A 126 -15.98 24.53 11.54
CA THR A 126 -17.24 25.12 11.09
C THR A 126 -17.75 24.35 9.88
N ASN A 127 -18.44 25.02 8.96
CA ASN A 127 -19.00 24.45 7.74
C ASN A 127 -18.48 25.16 6.47
N VAL A 128 -17.38 25.90 6.60
CA VAL A 128 -16.80 26.74 5.55
C VAL A 128 -15.27 26.77 5.60
N GLU A 129 -14.64 25.77 6.22
CA GLU A 129 -13.19 25.67 6.15
C GLU A 129 -12.76 25.53 4.71
N ASP A 130 -11.68 26.21 4.35
CA ASP A 130 -10.94 26.02 3.11
C ASP A 130 -9.45 26.16 3.44
N VAL A 131 -8.79 25.04 3.72
CA VAL A 131 -7.47 24.99 4.37
C VAL A 131 -6.51 24.09 3.61
N SER A 132 -5.38 24.66 3.19
CA SER A 132 -4.31 23.90 2.53
C SER A 132 -3.69 22.87 3.47
N MET A 133 -3.51 21.64 2.99
CA MET A 133 -2.84 20.58 3.73
C MET A 133 -1.36 20.48 3.36
N PHE A 134 -1.06 20.25 2.07
CA PHE A 134 0.29 20.14 1.54
C PHE A 134 0.32 20.28 0.01
N PHE A 135 1.53 20.30 -0.56
CA PHE A 135 1.78 20.24 -2.00
C PHE A 135 2.55 18.94 -2.31
N THR A 136 2.25 18.31 -3.45
CA THR A 136 2.96 17.11 -3.92
C THR A 136 3.68 17.36 -5.26
N PRO A 137 5.01 17.17 -5.33
CA PRO A 137 5.76 17.27 -6.58
C PRO A 137 5.73 15.98 -7.42
N VAL A 138 5.17 14.89 -6.87
CA VAL A 138 5.05 13.59 -7.53
C VAL A 138 3.60 13.13 -7.50
N ALA A 139 3.22 12.25 -8.44
CA ALA A 139 1.88 11.69 -8.46
C ALA A 139 1.66 10.76 -7.26
N LEU A 140 0.47 10.83 -6.67
CA LEU A 140 0.07 10.04 -5.50
C LEU A 140 -1.13 9.16 -5.83
N THR A 141 -1.19 7.97 -5.25
CA THR A 141 -2.41 7.16 -5.23
C THR A 141 -2.89 7.05 -3.79
N ILE A 142 -4.07 7.59 -3.50
CA ILE A 142 -4.72 7.51 -2.19
C ILE A 142 -5.33 6.13 -2.02
N SER A 143 -5.02 5.47 -0.92
CA SER A 143 -5.58 4.15 -0.58
C SER A 143 -6.77 4.24 0.36
N GLU A 144 -6.75 5.22 1.26
CA GLU A 144 -7.74 5.38 2.33
C GLU A 144 -7.66 6.80 2.90
N MET A 145 -8.80 7.36 3.32
CA MET A 145 -8.84 8.47 4.25
C MET A 145 -9.58 8.06 5.51
N ARG A 146 -9.03 8.39 6.68
CA ARG A 146 -9.69 8.16 7.97
C ARG A 146 -9.94 9.49 8.65
N ALA A 147 -11.16 9.71 9.12
CA ALA A 147 -11.54 10.91 9.85
C ALA A 147 -12.19 10.59 11.19
N VAL A 148 -11.91 11.40 12.20
CA VAL A 148 -12.49 11.27 13.53
C VAL A 148 -12.82 12.64 14.10
N LEU A 149 -13.93 12.73 14.83
CA LEU A 149 -14.33 13.92 15.55
C LEU A 149 -13.97 13.81 17.04
N ARG A 150 -13.74 14.94 17.68
CA ARG A 150 -13.92 15.06 19.13
C ARG A 150 -15.04 16.05 19.38
N GLY A 151 -15.98 15.72 20.25
CA GLY A 151 -17.15 16.57 20.44
C GLY A 151 -18.20 15.97 21.36
N SER A 152 -19.43 16.43 21.18
CA SER A 152 -20.64 15.91 21.83
C SER A 152 -20.89 14.43 21.52
N THR A 153 -22.01 13.87 21.98
CA THR A 153 -22.39 12.47 21.74
C THR A 153 -22.90 12.19 20.32
N SER A 154 -23.32 13.22 19.58
CA SER A 154 -23.77 13.08 18.18
C SER A 154 -23.33 14.26 17.30
N PRO A 155 -22.02 14.53 17.19
CA PRO A 155 -21.52 15.56 16.30
C PRO A 155 -21.45 15.04 14.86
N SER A 156 -21.51 15.94 13.88
CA SER A 156 -21.21 15.59 12.50
C SER A 156 -20.46 16.72 11.81
N VAL A 157 -19.51 16.39 10.93
CA VAL A 157 -18.89 17.35 10.01
C VAL A 157 -18.85 16.71 8.63
N SER A 158 -19.36 17.44 7.63
CA SER A 158 -19.18 17.08 6.22
C SER A 158 -17.98 17.82 5.66
N TRP A 159 -17.08 17.07 5.05
CA TRP A 159 -15.81 17.54 4.54
C TRP A 159 -15.48 16.88 3.21
N THR A 160 -14.62 17.52 2.45
CA THR A 160 -14.04 16.97 1.22
C THR A 160 -12.55 17.29 1.21
N ILE A 161 -11.78 16.40 0.61
CA ILE A 161 -10.40 16.69 0.25
C ILE A 161 -10.38 16.92 -1.26
N ARG A 162 -9.78 18.05 -1.64
CA ARG A 162 -9.61 18.43 -3.03
C ARG A 162 -8.15 18.45 -3.41
N PHE A 163 -7.91 18.31 -4.70
CA PHE A 163 -6.59 18.51 -5.28
C PHE A 163 -6.65 19.27 -6.60
N GLY A 164 -5.53 19.89 -6.97
CA GLY A 164 -5.37 20.55 -8.26
C GLY A 164 -4.09 21.39 -8.33
N PRO A 165 -3.66 21.79 -9.53
CA PRO A 165 -2.44 22.58 -9.71
C PRO A 165 -2.60 24.05 -9.26
N ASP A 166 -3.84 24.54 -9.19
CA ASP A 166 -4.17 25.89 -8.73
C ASP A 166 -5.01 25.80 -7.45
N ARG A 167 -4.44 26.29 -6.34
CA ARG A 167 -5.09 26.32 -5.02
C ARG A 167 -6.29 27.27 -4.95
N ASN A 168 -6.36 28.27 -5.82
CA ASN A 168 -7.50 29.20 -5.89
C ASN A 168 -8.58 28.71 -6.86
N GLY A 169 -8.31 27.66 -7.62
CA GLY A 169 -9.29 27.02 -8.50
C GLY A 169 -10.25 26.12 -7.72
N VAL A 170 -11.26 25.61 -8.41
CA VAL A 170 -12.25 24.69 -7.81
C VAL A 170 -11.61 23.36 -7.38
N GLY A 171 -10.60 22.89 -8.12
CA GLY A 171 -9.99 21.58 -7.88
C GLY A 171 -10.93 20.40 -8.16
N THR A 172 -10.41 19.20 -7.92
CA THR A 172 -11.13 17.93 -8.04
C THR A 172 -11.29 17.31 -6.66
N GLU A 173 -12.49 16.84 -6.32
CA GLU A 173 -12.73 16.14 -5.06
C GLU A 173 -12.26 14.68 -5.14
N ILE A 174 -11.61 14.19 -4.09
CA ILE A 174 -11.23 12.77 -4.00
C ILE A 174 -12.48 11.88 -3.92
N VAL A 175 -13.50 12.32 -3.18
CA VAL A 175 -14.84 11.70 -3.13
C VAL A 175 -15.84 12.75 -3.56
N THR A 176 -16.59 12.46 -4.61
CA THR A 176 -17.55 13.38 -5.22
C THR A 176 -18.69 13.65 -4.25
N GLY A 177 -18.90 14.92 -3.90
CA GLY A 177 -19.88 15.33 -2.88
C GLY A 177 -19.37 15.22 -1.43
N GLY A 178 -18.11 14.80 -1.24
CA GLY A 178 -17.47 14.70 0.07
C GLY A 178 -17.97 13.56 0.94
N THR A 179 -17.56 13.59 2.21
CA THR A 179 -17.87 12.59 3.23
C THR A 179 -18.37 13.27 4.50
N THR A 180 -19.33 12.65 5.18
CA THR A 180 -19.74 13.06 6.53
C THR A 180 -19.16 12.11 7.57
N THR A 181 -18.39 12.65 8.52
CA THR A 181 -17.90 11.91 9.68
C THR A 181 -18.78 12.17 10.87
N ILE A 182 -19.11 11.11 11.61
CA ILE A 182 -19.90 11.15 12.85
C ILE A 182 -19.18 10.44 14.01
N ASN A 183 -18.16 9.64 13.70
CA ASN A 183 -17.45 8.85 14.69
C ASN A 183 -16.58 9.71 15.61
N ILE A 184 -16.68 9.45 16.91
CA ILE A 184 -15.94 10.17 17.97
C ILE A 184 -14.92 9.31 18.72
N THR A 185 -14.66 8.10 18.23
CA THR A 185 -13.79 7.10 18.87
C THR A 185 -12.70 6.62 17.91
N THR A 186 -12.99 5.62 17.08
CA THR A 186 -12.02 4.93 16.21
C THR A 186 -11.82 5.61 14.86
N GLY A 187 -12.74 6.51 14.48
CA GLY A 187 -12.82 7.13 13.18
C GLY A 187 -13.70 6.37 12.17
N ASP A 188 -14.05 7.07 11.10
CA ASP A 188 -14.73 6.58 9.91
C ASP A 188 -13.70 6.37 8.79
N ASP A 189 -13.74 5.20 8.16
CA ASP A 189 -12.87 4.84 7.02
C ASP A 189 -13.56 5.16 5.70
N VAL A 190 -12.83 5.87 4.85
CA VAL A 190 -13.24 6.22 3.50
C VAL A 190 -12.32 5.48 2.53
N THR A 191 -12.82 4.36 2.03
CA THR A 191 -12.10 3.47 1.11
C THR A 191 -12.68 3.46 -0.31
N VAL A 192 -13.90 3.97 -0.49
CA VAL A 192 -14.51 4.18 -1.80
C VAL A 192 -14.19 5.60 -2.24
N LEU A 193 -13.34 5.73 -3.26
CA LEU A 193 -12.82 7.00 -3.76
C LEU A 193 -13.14 7.10 -5.26
N ASP A 194 -13.65 8.25 -5.71
CA ASP A 194 -13.93 8.48 -7.13
C ASP A 194 -12.65 8.91 -7.88
N ASN A 195 -11.81 9.72 -7.23
CA ASN A 195 -10.58 10.27 -7.79
C ASN A 195 -9.39 9.96 -6.88
N ALA A 196 -9.01 8.69 -6.80
CA ALA A 196 -7.91 8.22 -5.93
C ALA A 196 -6.51 8.65 -6.42
N VAL A 197 -6.35 9.00 -7.70
CA VAL A 197 -5.05 9.36 -8.28
C VAL A 197 -4.91 10.88 -8.34
N ILE A 198 -3.93 11.40 -7.61
CA ILE A 198 -3.57 12.82 -7.60
C ILE A 198 -2.35 13.00 -8.51
N PRO A 199 -2.44 13.82 -9.58
CA PRO A 199 -1.29 14.11 -10.43
C PRO A 199 -0.15 14.79 -9.68
N ALA A 200 1.06 14.70 -10.24
CA ALA A 200 2.18 15.51 -9.80
C ALA A 200 1.86 17.02 -9.87
N ASP A 201 2.62 17.82 -9.13
CA ASP A 201 2.49 19.27 -9.05
C ASP A 201 1.08 19.76 -8.64
N SER A 202 0.49 19.08 -7.67
CA SER A 202 -0.84 19.41 -7.14
C SER A 202 -0.77 19.92 -5.70
N PHE A 203 -1.58 20.93 -5.39
CA PHE A 203 -1.97 21.27 -4.03
C PHE A 203 -3.07 20.32 -3.56
N ILE A 204 -3.05 19.97 -2.28
CA ILE A 204 -4.09 19.21 -1.61
C ILE A 204 -4.65 20.08 -0.47
N TRP A 205 -5.96 20.22 -0.39
CA TRP A 205 -6.63 21.02 0.63
C TRP A 205 -7.90 20.37 1.13
N LEU A 206 -8.33 20.79 2.32
CA LEU A 206 -9.53 20.36 2.98
C LEU A 206 -10.57 21.47 2.89
N GLU A 207 -11.80 21.08 2.58
CA GLU A 207 -12.97 21.93 2.70
C GLU A 207 -14.01 21.28 3.62
N THR A 208 -14.71 22.09 4.42
CA THR A 208 -15.92 21.64 5.13
C THR A 208 -17.16 22.30 4.54
N SER A 209 -18.29 21.59 4.59
CA SER A 209 -19.54 22.04 3.97
C SER A 209 -20.75 22.02 4.92
N ALA A 210 -20.69 21.23 5.99
CA ALA A 210 -21.75 21.18 6.99
C ALA A 210 -21.21 20.77 8.37
N LYS A 211 -21.88 21.23 9.43
CA LYS A 211 -21.60 20.86 10.81
C LYS A 211 -22.91 20.71 11.60
N SER A 212 -22.95 19.70 12.47
CA SER A 212 -23.99 19.55 13.50
C SER A 212 -23.39 19.20 14.85
N GLY A 213 -24.06 19.63 15.93
CA GLY A 213 -23.61 19.43 17.30
C GLY A 213 -22.35 20.21 17.67
N THR A 214 -21.82 19.91 18.86
CA THR A 214 -20.57 20.51 19.34
C THR A 214 -19.41 19.67 18.84
N VAL A 215 -18.57 20.24 17.98
CA VAL A 215 -17.33 19.62 17.50
C VAL A 215 -16.15 20.45 18.00
N ASN A 216 -15.31 19.83 18.81
CA ASN A 216 -14.08 20.40 19.35
C ASN A 216 -12.89 20.23 18.38
N ALA A 217 -12.83 19.12 17.64
CA ALA A 217 -11.81 18.91 16.62
C ALA A 217 -12.31 17.97 15.52
N LEU A 218 -11.88 18.22 14.28
CA LEU A 218 -11.91 17.28 13.16
C LEU A 218 -10.46 16.90 12.86
N HIS A 219 -10.15 15.62 12.90
CA HIS A 219 -8.85 15.10 12.49
C HIS A 219 -9.02 14.18 11.29
N ILE A 220 -8.23 14.39 10.25
CA ILE A 220 -8.24 13.58 9.03
C ILE A 220 -6.83 13.12 8.74
N THR A 221 -6.67 11.83 8.44
CA THR A 221 -5.45 11.22 7.93
C THR A 221 -5.70 10.63 6.55
N ILE A 222 -4.89 11.04 5.58
CA ILE A 222 -4.86 10.48 4.23
C ILE A 222 -3.71 9.49 4.18
N ARG A 223 -3.97 8.28 3.69
CA ARG A 223 -2.96 7.25 3.40
C ARG A 223 -2.77 7.13 1.89
N TYR A 224 -1.52 7.15 1.45
CA TYR A 224 -1.20 7.16 0.02
C TYR A 224 0.14 6.49 -0.27
N THR A 225 0.32 6.10 -1.52
CA THR A 225 1.62 5.72 -2.09
C THR A 225 2.04 6.77 -3.10
N GLU A 226 3.35 7.01 -3.19
CA GLU A 226 3.92 7.82 -4.26
C GLU A 226 4.16 6.91 -5.47
N VAL A 227 3.71 7.36 -6.64
CA VAL A 227 4.11 6.74 -7.90
C VAL A 227 5.48 7.33 -8.21
N LEU A 228 6.53 6.53 -7.99
CA LEU A 228 7.88 6.93 -8.37
C LEU A 228 7.91 7.12 -9.90
N PRO A 229 8.55 8.21 -10.39
CA PRO A 229 8.67 8.48 -11.82
C PRO A 229 9.48 7.42 -12.57
#